data_AF-A0A9D8G0C5-F1
#
_entry.id   AF-A0A9D8G0C5-F1
#
_cell.length_a   1.000
_cell.length_b   1.000
_cell.length_c   1.000
_cell.angle_alpha   90.00
_cell.angle_beta   90.00
_cell.angle_gamma   90.00
#
_symmetry.space_group_name_H-M   'P 1'
#
loop_
_entity.id
_entity.type
_entity.pdbx_description
1 polymer ?
#
loop_
_entity_poly.entity_id
_entity_poly.type
_entity_poly.pdbx_seq_one_letter_code
_entity_poly.pdbx_strand_id
1 'polypeptide(L)' 'IDIYFHRRIYPWDIAAAMLLVHEAGGEMTNVKGNPATVWDSSIIACGDPEKHADMVAALRKPLT' A
#
# COMPACT_ATOMS: atom_id res chain seq x y z
N ILE A 1 9.11 6.25 9.54
CA ILE A 1 8.35 6.27 8.27
C ILE A 1 7.07 5.53 8.58
N ASP A 2 5.92 6.17 8.39
CA ASP A 2 4.64 5.62 8.83
C ASP A 2 3.85 5.01 7.66
N ILE A 3 4.08 5.50 6.43
CA ILE A 3 3.42 5.05 5.21
C ILE A 3 4.44 5.02 4.06
N TYR A 4 4.38 3.99 3.23
CA TYR A 4 5.04 3.92 1.94
C TYR A 4 3.99 3.87 0.82
N PHE A 5 4.17 4.65 -0.24
CA PHE A 5 3.31 4.65 -1.42
C PHE A 5 4.16 4.69 -2.68
N HIS A 6 3.80 3.88 -3.68
CA HIS A 6 4.48 3.86 -4.96
C HIS A 6 3.50 3.64 -6.11
N ARG A 7 3.61 4.42 -7.20
CA ARG A 7 2.67 4.38 -8.35
C ARG A 7 3.03 3.35 -9.41
N ARG A 8 4.30 2.93 -9.50
CA ARG A 8 4.77 1.99 -10.54
C ARG A 8 5.86 1.07 -10.01
N ILE A 9 5.44 0.03 -9.31
CA ILE A 9 6.32 -0.97 -8.69
C ILE A 9 6.18 -2.30 -9.45
N TYR A 10 7.22 -3.13 -9.44
CA TYR A 10 7.20 -4.42 -10.11
C TYR A 10 6.90 -5.57 -9.14
N PRO A 11 6.40 -6.72 -9.64
CA PRO A 11 5.95 -7.82 -8.78
C PRO A 11 6.99 -8.34 -7.78
N TRP A 12 8.27 -8.35 -8.16
CA TRP A 12 9.35 -8.82 -7.28
C TRP A 12 9.57 -7.91 -6.06
N ASP A 13 9.42 -6.60 -6.21
CA ASP A 13 9.52 -5.66 -5.10
C ASP A 13 8.32 -5.81 -4.15
N ILE A 14 7.12 -6.02 -4.70
CA ILE A 14 5.89 -6.22 -3.91
C ILE A 14 5.96 -7.53 -3.14
N ALA A 15 6.39 -8.62 -3.78
CA ALA A 15 6.45 -9.93 -3.14
C ALA A 15 7.35 -9.90 -1.89
N ALA A 16 8.51 -9.25 -1.97
CA ALA A 16 9.39 -9.07 -0.82
C ALA A 16 8.76 -8.18 0.26
N ALA A 17 8.14 -7.06 -0.13
CA ALA A 17 7.51 -6.13 0.80
C ALA A 17 6.32 -6.78 1.54
N MET A 18 5.47 -7.55 0.85
CA MET A 18 4.28 -8.19 1.42
C MET A 18 4.64 -9.07 2.62
N LEU A 19 5.70 -9.88 2.50
CA LEU A 19 6.16 -10.71 3.62
C LEU A 19 6.63 -9.84 4.79
N LEU A 20 7.51 -8.87 4.53
CA LEU A 20 8.09 -8.04 5.59
C LEU A 20 7.04 -7.19 6.32
N VAL A 21 6.13 -6.58 5.58
CA VAL A 21 5.07 -5.73 6.16
C VAL A 21 4.09 -6.59 6.96
N HIS A 22 3.72 -7.76 6.45
CA HIS A 22 2.83 -8.67 7.16
C HIS A 22 3.42 -9.16 8.49
N GLU A 23 4.68 -9.63 8.48
CA GLU A 23 5.36 -10.12 9.69
C GLU A 23 5.60 -9.01 10.72
N ALA A 24 5.69 -7.75 10.27
CA ALA A 24 5.75 -6.58 11.15
C ALA A 24 4.38 -6.15 11.69
N GLY A 25 3.28 -6.84 11.31
CA GLY A 25 1.91 -6.50 11.71
C GLY A 25 1.28 -5.36 10.92
N GLY A 26 1.89 -4.94 9.82
CA GLY A 26 1.35 -3.92 8.93
C GLY A 26 0.44 -4.48 7.84
N GLU A 27 -0.17 -3.57 7.09
CA GLU A 27 -1.05 -3.88 5.97
C GLU A 27 -0.55 -3.30 4.65
N MET A 28 -0.92 -3.98 3.56
CA MET A 28 -0.68 -3.52 2.20
C MET A 28 -1.97 -3.54 1.39
N THR A 29 -2.28 -2.43 0.73
CA THR A 29 -3.39 -2.33 -0.21
C THR A 29 -2.97 -1.67 -1.51
N ASN A 30 -3.76 -1.83 -2.57
CA ASN A 30 -3.65 -0.95 -3.73
C ASN A 30 -4.29 0.41 -3.45
N VAL A 31 -4.15 1.35 -4.37
CA VAL A 31 -4.71 2.72 -4.22
C VAL A 31 -6.24 2.77 -4.08
N LYS A 32 -6.94 1.67 -4.37
CA LYS A 32 -8.38 1.54 -4.17
C LYS A 32 -8.72 1.03 -2.76
N GLY A 33 -7.75 0.70 -1.92
CA GLY A 33 -7.95 0.13 -0.59
C GLY A 33 -8.27 -1.37 -0.61
N ASN A 34 -8.12 -2.05 -1.76
CA ASN A 34 -8.25 -3.51 -1.80
C ASN A 34 -6.93 -4.15 -1.36
N PRO A 35 -6.95 -5.34 -0.73
CA PRO A 35 -5.72 -6.07 -0.39
C PRO A 35 -4.75 -6.13 -1.58
N ALA A 36 -3.48 -5.81 -1.33
CA ALA A 36 -2.48 -5.79 -2.39
C ALA A 36 -2.20 -7.21 -2.91
N THR A 37 -1.99 -7.30 -4.21
CA THR A 37 -1.47 -8.49 -4.89
C THR A 37 -0.12 -8.17 -5.51
N VAL A 38 0.68 -9.19 -5.81
CA VAL A 38 1.96 -9.03 -6.52
C VAL A 38 1.80 -8.46 -7.93
N TRP A 39 0.56 -8.41 -8.46
CA TRP A 39 0.28 -7.91 -9.81
C TRP A 39 -0.19 -6.45 -9.83
N ASP A 40 -0.43 -5.84 -8.67
CA ASP A 40 -0.78 -4.43 -8.59
C ASP A 40 0.42 -3.57 -9.00
N SER A 41 0.17 -2.53 -9.81
CA SER A 41 1.23 -1.60 -10.21
C SER A 41 1.40 -0.44 -9.23
N SER A 42 0.43 -0.22 -8.35
CA SER A 42 0.45 0.82 -7.31
C SER A 42 0.04 0.25 -5.97
N ILE A 43 0.87 0.47 -4.94
CA ILE A 43 0.65 -0.07 -3.60
C ILE A 43 0.81 1.01 -2.53
N ILE A 44 0.16 0.78 -1.40
CA ILE A 44 0.29 1.51 -0.14
C ILE A 44 0.68 0.44 0.90
N ALA A 45 1.70 0.72 1.70
CA ALA A 45 2.11 -0.12 2.82
C ALA A 45 2.17 0.73 4.09
N CYS A 46 1.58 0.25 5.18
CA CYS A 46 1.47 1.03 6.42
C CYS A 46 1.40 0.11 7.64
N GLY A 47 2.02 0.51 8.74
CA GLY A 47 1.93 -0.20 10.03
C GLY A 47 0.78 0.27 10.93
N ASP A 48 0.09 1.35 10.55
CA ASP A 48 -0.95 2.01 11.34
C ASP A 48 -2.26 2.09 10.53
N PRO A 49 -3.33 1.37 10.94
CA PRO A 49 -4.58 1.31 10.17
C PRO A 49 -5.28 2.67 9.97
N GLU A 50 -5.18 3.60 10.92
CA GLU A 50 -5.81 4.92 10.80
C GLU A 50 -5.13 5.74 9.70
N LYS A 51 -3.78 5.77 9.74
CA LYS A 51 -2.97 6.45 8.73
C LYS A 51 -3.12 5.83 7.35
N HIS A 52 -3.28 4.51 7.29
CA HIS A 52 -3.52 3.81 6.03
C HIS A 52 -4.87 4.22 5.41
N ALA A 53 -5.94 4.25 6.21
CA ALA A 53 -7.26 4.69 5.74
C ALA A 53 -7.24 6.14 5.22
N ASP A 54 -6.55 7.04 5.92
CA ASP A 54 -6.36 8.43 5.51
C ASP A 54 -5.65 8.55 4.14
N MET A 55 -4.59 7.75 3.93
CA MET A 55 -3.87 7.73 2.66
C MET A 55 -4.74 7.21 1.51
N VAL A 56 -5.50 6.13 1.73
CA VAL A 56 -6.45 5.60 0.73
C VAL A 56 -7.50 6.67 0.38
N ALA A 57 -8.04 7.38 1.37
CA ALA A 57 -9.01 8.45 1.15
C ALA A 57 -8.39 9.63 0.37
N ALA A 58 -7.14 10.00 0.66
CA ALA A 58 -6.43 11.06 -0.03
C ALA A 58 -6.19 10.73 -1.51
N LEU A 59 -5.76 9.49 -1.82
CA LEU A 59 -5.45 9.05 -3.19
C LEU A 59 -6.68 8.80 -4.06
N ARG A 60 -7.87 8.62 -3.45
CA ARG A 60 -9.15 8.51 -4.17
C ARG A 60 -9.69 9.84 -4.68
N LYS A 61 -9.19 10.98 -4.18
CA LYS A 61 -9.65 12.29 -4.64
C LYS A 61 -9.20 12.51 -6.10
N PRO A 62 -10.12 12.87 -7.02
CA PRO A 62 -9.70 13.25 -8.36
C PRO A 62 -8.79 14.48 -8.26
N LEU A 63 -7.67 14.44 -8.99
CA LEU A 63 -6.78 15.60 -9.15
C LEU A 63 -7.62 16.67 -9.87
N THR A 64 -8.17 17.59 -9.10
CA THR A 64 -8.98 18.72 -9.57
C THR A 64 -8.14 19.98 -9.44
#